data_AF-A0A9X2CHX6-F1
#
_entry.id   AF-A0A9X2CHX6-F1
#
_cell.length_a   1.000
_cell.length_b   1.000
_cell.length_c   1.000
_cell.angle_alpha   90.00
_cell.angle_beta   90.00
_cell.angle_gamma   90.00
#
_symmetry.space_group_name_H-M   'P 1'
#
loop_
_entity.id
_entity.type
_entity.pdbx_description
1 polymer ?
#
loop_
_entity_poly.entity_id
_entity_poly.type
_entity_poly.pdbx_seq_one_letter_code
_entity_poly.pdbx_strand_id
1 'polypeptide(L)'
;MTFKDRVIHAILFEAIALAIIVPAASLFSGKQASSMLAVGVGLSLYTVVWNYFYNIWFDKQFGADRANRTLKTRIGHTFGFEGGIIFITVPVVAWFLEITLLQSLALEAAFLIFFFFYVIAFNWCYDNIRLRLKPAQ
;
A
#
# COMPACT_ATOMS: atom_id res chain seq x y z
N MET A 1 1.12 -18.27 -13.18
CA MET A 1 -0.23 -17.83 -12.79
C MET A 1 -0.96 -17.43 -14.04
N THR A 2 -2.18 -17.90 -14.24
CA THR A 2 -3.03 -17.41 -15.34
C THR A 2 -3.48 -15.97 -15.06
N PHE A 3 -4.01 -15.25 -16.05
CA PHE A 3 -4.58 -13.91 -15.82
C PHE A 3 -5.71 -13.96 -14.77
N LYS A 4 -6.54 -15.00 -14.80
CA LYS A 4 -7.60 -15.23 -13.81
C LYS A 4 -7.03 -15.38 -12.39
N ASP A 5 -5.96 -16.16 -12.21
CA ASP A 5 -5.30 -16.32 -10.91
C ASP A 5 -4.84 -14.96 -10.35
N ARG A 6 -4.28 -14.09 -11.21
CA ARG A 6 -3.78 -12.77 -10.79
C ARG A 6 -4.90 -11.84 -10.34
N VAL A 7 -6.02 -11.85 -11.05
CA VAL A 7 -7.20 -11.05 -10.68
C VAL A 7 -7.80 -11.53 -9.36
N ILE A 8 -7.97 -12.85 -9.19
CA ILE A 8 -8.49 -13.43 -7.94
C ILE A 8 -7.55 -13.11 -6.77
N HIS A 9 -6.24 -13.26 -6.96
CA HIS A 9 -5.23 -12.90 -5.96
C HIS A 9 -5.35 -11.43 -5.53
N ALA A 10 -5.39 -10.51 -6.50
CA ALA A 10 -5.49 -9.07 -6.21
C ALA A 10 -6.81 -8.72 -5.48
N ILE A 11 -7.93 -9.29 -5.89
CA ILE A 11 -9.23 -9.05 -5.24
C ILE A 11 -9.22 -9.59 -3.80
N LEU A 12 -8.73 -10.81 -3.58
CA LEU A 12 -8.67 -11.40 -2.24
C LEU A 12 -7.73 -10.63 -1.32
N PHE A 13 -6.57 -10.20 -1.83
CA PHE A 13 -5.63 -9.37 -1.11
C PHE A 13 -6.29 -8.08 -0.64
N GLU A 14 -6.91 -7.33 -1.57
CA GLU A 14 -7.53 -6.05 -1.22
C GLU A 14 -8.73 -6.23 -0.28
N ALA A 15 -9.60 -7.21 -0.55
CA ALA A 15 -10.81 -7.43 0.23
C ALA A 15 -10.50 -7.81 1.69
N ILE A 16 -9.51 -8.68 1.92
CA ILE A 16 -9.11 -9.08 3.28
C ILE A 16 -8.41 -7.92 3.99
N ALA A 17 -7.53 -7.20 3.29
CA ALA A 17 -6.88 -6.01 3.86
C ALA A 17 -7.94 -4.99 4.33
N LEU A 18 -8.89 -4.64 3.47
CA LEU A 18 -9.96 -3.69 3.80
C LEU A 18 -10.86 -4.20 4.94
N ALA A 19 -11.19 -5.49 4.97
CA ALA A 19 -12.00 -6.08 6.03
C ALA A 19 -11.36 -5.98 7.42
N ILE A 20 -10.03 -5.93 7.50
CA ILE A 20 -9.28 -5.80 8.77
C ILE A 20 -9.03 -4.32 9.09
N ILE A 21 -8.54 -3.57 8.11
CA ILE A 21 -8.02 -2.23 8.35
C ILE A 21 -9.14 -1.22 8.59
N VAL A 22 -10.29 -1.37 7.92
CA VAL A 22 -11.41 -0.42 8.03
C VAL A 22 -12.01 -0.42 9.45
N PRO A 23 -12.34 -1.58 10.06
CA PRO A 23 -12.78 -1.60 11.46
C PRO A 23 -11.69 -1.11 12.43
N ALA A 24 -10.44 -1.54 12.25
CA ALA A 24 -9.34 -1.15 13.14
C ALA A 24 -9.10 0.37 13.12
N ALA A 25 -9.08 0.97 11.92
CA ALA A 25 -8.93 2.40 11.74
C ALA A 25 -10.14 3.19 12.29
N SER A 26 -11.35 2.63 12.15
CA SER A 26 -12.58 3.24 12.67
C SER A 26 -12.56 3.30 14.20
N LEU A 27 -12.12 2.21 14.85
CA LEU A 27 -11.95 2.17 16.30
C LEU A 27 -10.85 3.13 16.79
N PHE A 28 -9.74 3.22 16.06
CA PHE A 28 -8.62 4.10 16.42
C PHE A 28 -8.96 5.59 16.25
N SER A 29 -9.61 5.96 15.15
CA SER A 29 -9.93 7.35 14.84
C SER A 29 -11.25 7.84 15.46
N GLY A 30 -12.10 6.91 15.92
CA GLY A 30 -13.47 7.20 16.36
C GLY A 30 -14.41 7.64 15.22
N LYS A 31 -13.97 7.50 13.95
CA LYS A 31 -14.74 7.91 12.76
C LYS A 31 -15.50 6.73 12.18
N GLN A 32 -16.51 7.01 11.37
CA GLN A 32 -17.37 6.00 10.78
C GLN A 32 -16.58 5.08 9.83
N ALA A 33 -16.92 3.79 9.81
CA ALA A 33 -16.28 2.80 8.94
C ALA A 33 -16.36 3.16 7.44
N SER A 34 -17.44 3.83 7.02
CA SER A 34 -17.59 4.36 5.65
C SER A 34 -16.50 5.38 5.30
N SER A 35 -16.18 6.30 6.21
CA SER A 35 -15.10 7.27 6.03
C SER A 35 -13.72 6.60 5.98
N MET A 36 -13.50 5.56 6.80
CA MET A 36 -12.26 4.77 6.77
C MET A 36 -12.11 3.99 5.46
N LEU A 37 -13.21 3.42 4.95
CA LEU A 37 -13.23 2.75 3.66
C LEU A 37 -12.92 3.73 2.53
N ALA A 38 -13.51 4.92 2.56
CA ALA A 38 -13.22 5.99 1.59
C ALA A 38 -11.73 6.40 1.63
N VAL A 39 -11.14 6.54 2.82
CA VAL A 39 -9.70 6.80 2.98
C VAL A 39 -8.87 5.65 2.42
N GLY A 40 -9.15 4.40 2.80
CA GLY A 40 -8.39 3.24 2.34
C GLY A 40 -8.39 3.10 0.81
N VAL A 41 -9.56 3.23 0.19
CA VAL A 41 -9.70 3.20 -1.28
C VAL A 41 -9.04 4.40 -1.93
N GLY A 42 -9.20 5.61 -1.37
CA GLY A 42 -8.57 6.82 -1.89
C GLY A 42 -7.05 6.75 -1.86
N LEU A 43 -6.48 6.27 -0.75
CA LEU A 43 -5.04 6.07 -0.59
C LEU A 43 -4.49 4.99 -1.51
N SER A 44 -5.19 3.86 -1.69
CA SER A 44 -4.73 2.81 -2.59
C SER A 44 -4.70 3.28 -4.05
N LEU A 45 -5.74 4.00 -4.50
CA LEU A 45 -5.77 4.61 -5.83
C LEU A 45 -4.67 5.66 -6.00
N TYR A 46 -4.52 6.56 -5.04
CA TYR A 46 -3.45 7.56 -5.06
C TYR A 46 -2.06 6.90 -5.14
N THR A 47 -1.83 5.86 -4.36
CA THR A 47 -0.55 5.13 -4.33
C THR A 47 -0.22 4.52 -5.69
N VAL A 48 -1.19 3.91 -6.37
CA VAL A 48 -0.99 3.36 -7.73
C VAL A 48 -0.62 4.46 -8.73
N VAL A 49 -1.32 5.59 -8.68
CA VAL A 49 -1.08 6.75 -9.55
C VAL A 49 0.30 7.37 -9.26
N TRP A 50 0.61 7.61 -7.99
CA TRP A 50 1.89 8.18 -7.55
C TRP A 50 3.06 7.27 -7.93
N ASN A 51 2.94 5.96 -7.73
CA ASN A 51 3.94 4.97 -8.14
C ASN A 51 4.25 5.04 -9.63
N TYR A 52 3.24 5.20 -10.48
CA TYR A 52 3.45 5.35 -11.91
C TYR A 52 4.25 6.62 -12.24
N PHE A 53 3.81 7.78 -11.75
CA PHE A 53 4.44 9.06 -12.06
C PHE A 53 5.84 9.20 -11.45
N TYR A 54 6.01 8.81 -10.19
CA TYR A 54 7.29 8.89 -9.51
C TYR A 54 8.35 8.01 -10.17
N ASN A 55 7.99 6.78 -10.58
CA ASN A 55 8.93 5.90 -11.28
C ASN A 55 9.36 6.48 -12.63
N ILE A 56 8.44 7.06 -13.40
CA ILE A 56 8.79 7.72 -14.68
C ILE A 56 9.72 8.92 -14.43
N TRP A 57 9.38 9.78 -13.47
CA TRP A 57 10.20 10.94 -13.14
C TRP A 57 11.59 10.52 -12.70
N PHE A 58 11.70 9.55 -11.79
CA PHE A 58 12.97 9.08 -11.27
C PHE A 58 13.83 8.38 -12.34
N ASP A 59 13.22 7.56 -13.20
CA ASP A 59 13.93 6.91 -14.31
C ASP A 59 14.47 7.94 -15.33
N LYS A 60 13.78 9.06 -15.53
CA LYS A 60 14.29 10.17 -16.37
C LYS A 60 15.51 10.86 -15.75
N GLN A 61 15.55 11.01 -14.43
CA GLN A 61 16.65 11.70 -13.74
C GLN A 61 17.87 10.81 -13.51
N PHE A 62 17.66 9.53 -13.21
CA PHE A 62 18.71 8.60 -12.76
C PHE A 62 18.94 7.41 -13.70
N GLY A 63 18.36 7.46 -14.91
CA GLY A 63 18.52 6.46 -15.96
C GLY A 63 17.60 5.24 -15.81
N ALA A 64 17.28 4.61 -16.94
CA ALA A 64 16.37 3.47 -17.02
C ALA A 64 16.99 2.13 -16.57
N ASP A 65 18.32 2.06 -16.45
CA ASP A 65 19.01 0.87 -15.94
C ASP A 65 18.85 0.78 -14.41
N ARG A 66 17.75 0.16 -13.99
CA ARG A 66 17.41 -0.04 -12.58
C ARG A 66 18.32 -1.09 -11.91
N ALA A 67 18.96 -1.98 -12.67
CA ALA A 67 19.75 -3.08 -12.12
C ALA A 67 21.08 -2.55 -11.57
N ASN A 68 21.76 -1.68 -12.33
CA ASN A 68 23.07 -1.13 -11.97
C ASN A 68 23.03 0.08 -11.03
N ARG A 69 21.86 0.45 -10.48
CA ARG A 69 21.73 1.56 -9.52
C ARG A 69 22.48 1.27 -8.22
N THR A 70 23.29 2.24 -7.80
CA THR A 70 24.00 2.22 -6.52
C THR A 70 23.03 2.15 -5.33
N LEU A 71 23.52 1.65 -4.19
CA LEU A 71 22.74 1.60 -2.95
C LEU A 71 22.22 2.99 -2.54
N LYS A 72 23.03 4.05 -2.72
CA LYS A 72 22.64 5.43 -2.42
C LYS A 72 21.44 5.88 -3.26
N THR A 73 21.45 5.58 -4.56
CA THR A 73 20.34 5.90 -5.47
C THR A 73 19.05 5.15 -5.08
N ARG A 74 19.17 3.89 -4.65
CA ARG A 74 18.02 3.10 -4.19
C ARG A 74 17.41 3.65 -2.90
N ILE A 75 18.26 4.00 -1.94
CA ILE A 75 17.83 4.63 -0.68
C ILE A 75 17.14 5.96 -0.99
N GLY A 76 17.75 6.83 -1.81
CA GLY A 76 17.13 8.10 -2.21
C GLY A 76 15.80 7.93 -2.94
N HIS A 77 15.68 6.92 -3.83
CA HIS A 77 14.42 6.57 -4.49
C HIS A 77 13.33 6.24 -3.48
N THR A 78 13.61 5.33 -2.54
CA THR A 78 12.64 4.91 -1.52
C THR A 78 12.23 6.07 -0.61
N PHE A 79 13.20 6.85 -0.11
CA PHE A 79 12.89 8.01 0.74
C PHE A 79 12.07 9.08 0.00
N GLY A 80 12.39 9.38 -1.25
CA GLY A 80 11.62 10.34 -2.04
C GLY A 80 10.23 9.82 -2.40
N PHE A 81 10.09 8.51 -2.63
CA PHE A 81 8.80 7.88 -2.93
C PHE A 81 7.87 7.98 -1.72
N GLU A 82 8.34 7.48 -0.58
CA GLU A 82 7.59 7.41 0.67
C GLU A 82 7.32 8.83 1.21
N GLY A 83 8.33 9.68 1.19
CA GLY A 83 8.19 11.08 1.60
C GLY A 83 7.16 11.84 0.76
N GLY A 84 7.12 11.59 -0.56
CA GLY A 84 6.13 12.18 -1.45
C GLY A 84 4.71 11.68 -1.21
N ILE A 85 4.54 10.40 -0.84
CA ILE A 85 3.24 9.87 -0.41
C ILE A 85 2.79 10.62 0.85
N ILE A 86 3.58 10.53 1.92
CA ILE A 86 3.26 11.09 3.24
C ILE A 86 2.96 12.59 3.15
N PHE A 87 3.73 13.34 2.35
CA PHE A 87 3.57 14.79 2.20
C PHE A 87 2.18 15.19 1.69
N ILE A 88 1.55 14.36 0.86
CA ILE A 88 0.21 14.61 0.31
C ILE A 88 -0.85 13.91 1.15
N THR A 89 -0.65 12.65 1.51
CA THR A 89 -1.68 11.84 2.15
C THR A 89 -1.98 12.31 3.56
N VAL A 90 -0.96 12.67 4.37
CA VAL A 90 -1.17 13.09 5.75
C VAL A 90 -2.04 14.37 5.85
N PRO A 91 -1.75 15.46 5.11
CA PRO A 91 -2.64 16.64 5.15
C PRO A 91 -4.05 16.35 4.63
N VAL A 92 -4.17 15.56 3.55
CA VAL A 92 -5.46 15.24 2.94
C VAL A 92 -6.32 14.39 3.88
N VAL A 93 -5.75 13.37 4.50
CA VAL A 93 -6.44 12.48 5.44
C VAL A 93 -6.79 13.23 6.73
N ALA A 94 -5.87 14.06 7.25
CA ALA A 94 -6.15 14.92 8.41
C ALA A 94 -7.33 15.86 8.14
N TRP A 95 -7.37 16.49 6.96
CA TRP A 95 -8.46 17.35 6.53
C TRP A 95 -9.78 16.58 6.35
N PHE A 96 -9.75 15.46 5.63
CA PHE A 96 -10.95 14.68 5.30
C PHE A 96 -11.59 14.04 6.53
N LEU A 97 -10.77 13.56 7.48
CA LEU A 97 -11.26 12.94 8.70
C LEU A 97 -11.44 13.93 9.85
N GLU A 98 -11.08 15.20 9.67
CA GLU A 98 -11.06 16.21 10.74
C GLU A 98 -10.30 15.72 11.98
N ILE A 99 -9.08 15.22 11.76
CA ILE A 99 -8.16 14.77 12.81
C ILE A 99 -6.88 15.59 12.75
N THR A 100 -6.09 15.55 13.82
CA THR A 100 -4.80 16.25 13.83
C THR A 100 -3.81 15.64 12.84
N LEU A 101 -2.85 16.45 12.36
CA LEU A 101 -1.76 15.95 11.50
C LEU A 101 -1.00 14.79 12.16
N LEU A 102 -0.82 14.82 13.49
CA LEU A 102 -0.14 13.76 14.22
C LEU A 102 -0.96 12.47 14.25
N GLN A 103 -2.28 12.55 14.42
CA GLN A 103 -3.16 11.38 14.33
C GLN A 103 -3.17 10.80 12.91
N SER A 104 -3.19 11.64 11.89
CA SER A 104 -3.12 11.17 10.50
C SER A 104 -1.76 10.55 10.17
N LEU A 105 -0.67 11.10 10.68
CA LEU A 105 0.66 10.51 10.55
C LEU A 105 0.76 9.17 11.28
N ALA A 106 0.17 9.06 12.47
CA ALA A 106 0.09 7.79 13.21
C ALA A 106 -0.75 6.74 12.46
N LEU A 107 -1.85 7.16 11.82
CA LEU A 107 -2.68 6.29 11.00
C LEU A 107 -1.91 5.77 9.78
N GLU A 108 -1.21 6.65 9.06
CA GLU A 108 -0.32 6.28 7.95
C GLU A 108 0.77 5.30 8.39
N ALA A 109 1.45 5.58 9.50
CA ALA A 109 2.47 4.68 10.04
C ALA A 109 1.88 3.30 10.41
N ALA A 110 0.68 3.28 11.00
CA ALA A 110 -0.01 2.03 11.31
C ALA A 110 -0.38 1.25 10.05
N PHE A 111 -0.85 1.92 8.99
CA PHE A 111 -1.14 1.30 7.71
C PHE A 111 0.12 0.72 7.07
N LEU A 112 1.22 1.49 7.04
CA LEU A 112 2.49 1.03 6.50
C LEU A 112 3.00 -0.22 7.22
N ILE A 113 3.00 -0.21 8.55
CA ILE A 113 3.41 -1.37 9.36
C ILE A 113 2.48 -2.56 9.10
N PHE A 114 1.16 -2.34 9.08
CA PHE A 114 0.19 -3.39 8.78
C PHE A 114 0.44 -4.02 7.41
N PHE A 115 0.51 -3.21 6.34
CA PHE A 115 0.69 -3.70 4.97
C PHE A 115 2.04 -4.41 4.79
N PHE A 116 3.10 -3.95 5.47
CA PHE A 116 4.40 -4.61 5.45
C PHE A 116 4.30 -6.08 5.88
N PHE A 117 3.69 -6.35 7.04
CA PHE A 117 3.52 -7.72 7.52
C PHE A 117 2.43 -8.48 6.77
N TYR A 118 1.34 -7.80 6.42
CA TYR A 118 0.20 -8.38 5.72
C TYR A 118 0.58 -8.93 4.35
N VAL A 119 1.35 -8.18 3.55
CA VAL A 119 1.80 -8.64 2.22
C VAL A 119 2.62 -9.91 2.32
N ILE A 120 3.55 -9.97 3.27
CA ILE A 120 4.39 -11.16 3.49
C ILE A 120 3.53 -12.36 3.87
N ALA A 121 2.65 -12.19 4.86
CA ALA A 121 1.79 -13.26 5.35
C ALA A 121 0.80 -13.75 4.28
N PHE A 122 0.13 -12.82 3.58
CA PHE A 122 -0.84 -13.16 2.55
C PHE A 122 -0.18 -13.91 1.39
N ASN A 123 0.92 -13.39 0.85
CA ASN A 123 1.61 -14.03 -0.27
C ASN A 123 2.09 -15.43 0.10
N TRP A 124 2.68 -15.59 1.28
CA TRP A 124 3.12 -16.89 1.78
C TRP A 124 1.96 -17.89 1.93
N CYS A 125 0.85 -17.46 2.54
CA CYS A 125 -0.35 -18.29 2.68
C CYS A 125 -0.94 -18.67 1.32
N TYR A 126 -1.09 -17.70 0.41
CA TYR A 126 -1.67 -17.92 -0.91
C TYR A 126 -0.83 -18.91 -1.72
N ASP A 127 0.50 -18.76 -1.71
CA ASP A 127 1.40 -19.66 -2.43
C ASP A 127 1.33 -21.09 -1.86
N ASN A 128 1.33 -21.25 -0.54
CA ASN A 128 1.21 -22.57 0.09
C ASN A 128 -0.15 -23.24 -0.21
N ILE A 129 -1.26 -22.49 -0.17
CA ILE A 129 -2.59 -23.01 -0.52
C ILE A 129 -2.62 -23.42 -1.99
N ARG A 130 -2.08 -22.58 -2.88
CA ARG A 130 -2.05 -22.85 -4.32
C ARG A 130 -1.19 -24.07 -4.67
N LEU A 131 -0.09 -24.29 -3.95
CA LEU A 131 0.74 -25.49 -4.07
C LEU A 131 -0.02 -26.75 -3.65
N ARG A 132 -0.84 -26.68 -2.59
CA ARG A 132 -1.66 -27.81 -2.11
C ARG A 132 -2.86 -28.12 -3.01
N LEU A 133 -3.40 -27.12 -3.71
CA LEU A 133 -4.55 -27.29 -4.60
C LEU A 133 -4.18 -27.76 -6.02
N LYS A 134 -2.90 -27.68 -6.40
CA LYS A 134 -2.41 -28.35 -7.60
C LYS A 134 -2.12 -29.81 -7.24
N PRO A 135 -2.79 -30.81 -7.84
CA PRO A 135 -2.40 -32.19 -7.66
C PRO A 135 -0.96 -32.35 -8.13
N ALA A 136 -0.18 -33.20 -7.45
CA ALA A 136 1.12 -33.63 -7.93
C ALA A 136 1.00 -34.07 -9.40
N GLN A 137 1.73 -33.41 -10.28
CA GLN A 137 1.99 -33.90 -11.63
C GLN A 137 3.12 -34.91 -11.58
#